data_AF-A0A5S3YMB3-F1
#
_entry.id   AF-A0A5S3YMB3-F1
#
_cell.length_a   1.000
_cell.length_b   1.000
_cell.length_c   1.000
_cell.angle_alpha   90.00
_cell.angle_beta   90.00
_cell.angle_gamma   90.00
#
_symmetry.space_group_name_H-M   'P 1'
#
loop_
_entity.id
_entity.type
_entity.pdbx_description
1 polymer ?
#
loop_
_entity_poly.entity_id
_entity_poly.type
_entity_poly.pdbx_seq_one_letter_code
_entity_poly.pdbx_strand_id
1 'polypeptide(L)' 'FLPRDVSTRFDIDAHSGGNIFNDLSEHQAKKAKYGPSRELEFILNGGQADVEIDTVSGRIEIKKN' A
#
# COMPACT_ATOMS: atom_id res chain seq x y z
N PHE A 1 5.53 7.00 7.90
CA PHE A 1 4.83 6.74 9.16
C PHE A 1 3.53 7.53 9.16
N LEU A 2 2.45 6.95 9.67
CA LEU A 2 1.12 7.55 9.70
C LEU A 2 0.49 7.43 11.10
N PRO A 3 -0.41 8.35 11.49
CA PRO A 3 -1.18 8.23 12.72
C PRO A 3 -1.97 6.91 12.80
N ARG A 4 -2.20 6.40 14.00
CA ARG A 4 -2.91 5.11 14.20
C ARG A 4 -4.38 5.15 13.78
N ASP A 5 -4.97 6.34 13.84
CA ASP A 5 -6.36 6.65 13.53
C ASP A 5 -6.53 7.29 12.15
N VAL A 6 -5.52 7.19 11.28
CA VAL A 6 -5.56 7.74 9.92
C VAL A 6 -6.82 7.28 9.16
N SER A 7 -7.54 8.22 8.56
CA SER A 7 -8.71 7.96 7.71
C SER A 7 -8.36 8.18 6.26
N THR A 8 -8.08 7.11 5.53
CA THR A 8 -7.48 7.20 4.20
C THR A 8 -7.79 5.96 3.36
N ARG A 9 -8.04 6.17 2.07
CA ARG A 9 -7.97 5.16 1.03
C ARG A 9 -6.53 5.11 0.50
N PHE A 10 -5.97 3.92 0.46
CA PHE A 10 -4.66 3.64 -0.09
C PHE A 10 -4.82 2.91 -1.41
N ASP A 11 -4.08 3.39 -2.40
CA ASP A 11 -3.83 2.73 -3.67
C ASP A 11 -2.31 2.72 -3.90
N ILE A 12 -1.74 1.54 -4.09
CA ILE A 12 -0.28 1.35 -4.07
C ILE A 12 0.13 0.33 -5.11
N ASP A 13 0.91 0.81 -6.07
CA ASP A 13 1.39 0.04 -7.20
C ASP A 13 2.92 -0.07 -7.20
N ALA A 14 3.38 -1.31 -7.32
CA ALA A 14 4.78 -1.66 -7.39
C ALA A 14 5.03 -2.56 -8.61
N HIS A 15 5.69 -2.04 -9.64
CA HIS A 15 5.78 -2.75 -10.93
C HIS A 15 6.92 -3.80 -11.01
N SER A 16 8.13 -3.40 -11.38
CA SER A 16 9.21 -4.30 -11.83
C SER A 16 10.02 -4.94 -10.69
N GLY A 17 9.34 -5.54 -9.71
CA GLY A 17 9.97 -6.20 -8.57
C GLY A 17 9.97 -5.39 -7.27
N GLY A 18 9.13 -4.35 -7.22
CA GLY A 18 8.86 -3.67 -5.97
C GLY A 18 8.13 -4.57 -4.96
N ASN A 19 8.31 -4.29 -3.68
CA ASN A 19 7.61 -4.97 -2.59
C ASN A 19 6.86 -3.96 -1.73
N ILE A 20 5.68 -4.36 -1.27
CA ILE A 20 4.80 -3.56 -0.42
C ILE A 20 4.65 -4.28 0.92
N PHE A 21 4.93 -3.57 2.02
CA PHE A 21 4.74 -4.03 3.39
C PHE A 21 3.78 -3.10 4.11
N ASN A 22 2.70 -3.67 4.65
CA ASN A 22 1.63 -2.95 5.32
C ASN A 22 1.57 -3.31 6.80
N ASP A 23 2.07 -2.41 7.65
CA ASP A 23 1.96 -2.53 9.10
C ASP A 23 0.74 -1.75 9.65
N LEU A 24 -0.08 -1.15 8.78
CA LEU A 24 -1.28 -0.41 9.19
C LEU A 24 -2.47 -1.34 9.49
N SER A 25 -2.56 -2.46 8.77
CA SER A 25 -3.71 -3.37 8.83
C SER A 25 -3.33 -4.77 8.32
N GLU A 26 -4.28 -5.71 8.38
CA GLU A 26 -4.09 -7.07 7.88
C GLU A 26 -4.22 -7.20 6.36
N HIS A 27 -4.57 -6.12 5.64
CA HIS A 27 -4.67 -6.14 4.18
C HIS A 27 -3.31 -6.42 3.55
N GLN A 28 -3.26 -7.45 2.72
CA GLN A 28 -2.04 -7.94 2.09
C GLN A 28 -1.95 -7.54 0.63
N ALA A 29 -0.74 -7.20 0.19
CA ALA A 29 -0.47 -6.93 -1.21
C ALA A 29 -0.71 -8.17 -2.06
N LYS A 30 -1.40 -7.98 -3.19
CA LYS A 30 -1.65 -9.02 -4.17
C LYS A 30 -0.54 -9.01 -5.20
N LYS A 31 -0.07 -10.20 -5.58
CA LYS A 31 0.87 -10.34 -6.69
C LYS A 31 0.08 -10.44 -8.00
N ALA A 32 0.52 -9.69 -9.00
CA ALA A 32 -0.07 -9.76 -10.33
C ALA A 32 0.03 -11.19 -10.91
N LYS A 33 -0.97 -11.57 -11.72
CA LYS A 33 -0.98 -12.88 -12.39
C LYS A 33 0.24 -13.08 -13.29
N TYR A 34 0.67 -11.99 -13.93
CA TYR A 34 1.83 -11.98 -14.81
C TYR A 34 2.83 -10.92 -14.34
N GLY A 35 4.10 -11.28 -14.35
CA GLY A 35 5.18 -10.39 -13.95
C GLY A 35 5.38 -10.30 -12.42
N PRO A 36 6.36 -9.48 -12.00
CA PRO A 36 6.74 -9.35 -10.60
C PRO A 36 5.92 -8.31 -9.84
N SER A 37 4.94 -7.67 -10.49
CA SER A 37 4.20 -6.55 -9.92
C SER A 37 3.36 -6.94 -8.71
N ARG A 38 3.17 -5.96 -7.83
CA ARG A 38 2.36 -6.05 -6.63
C ARG A 38 1.51 -4.80 -6.50
N GLU A 39 0.32 -5.01 -5.96
CA GLU A 39 -0.70 -3.99 -5.78
C GLU A 39 -1.30 -4.14 -4.38
N LEU A 40 -1.62 -3.03 -3.72
CA LEU A 40 -2.31 -3.03 -2.43
C LEU A 40 -3.29 -1.86 -2.35
N GLU A 41 -4.58 -2.21 -2.43
CA GLU A 41 -5.68 -1.29 -2.19
C GLU A 41 -6.41 -1.62 -0.88
N PHE A 42 -6.65 -0.61 -0.04
CA PHE A 42 -7.48 -0.75 1.17
C PHE A 42 -7.94 0.61 1.70
N ILE A 43 -8.96 0.60 2.57
CA ILE A 43 -9.51 1.80 3.20
C ILE A 43 -9.44 1.66 4.72
N LEU A 44 -8.99 2.72 5.40
CA LEU A 44 -9.04 2.85 6.85
C LEU A 44 -9.98 3.97 7.28
N ASN A 45 -10.70 3.73 8.38
CA ASN A 45 -11.51 4.71 9.11
C ASN A 45 -12.43 5.59 8.23
N GLY A 46 -12.98 5.05 7.15
CA GLY A 46 -13.92 5.75 6.27
C GLY A 46 -13.30 6.52 5.09
N GLY A 47 -11.96 6.54 4.95
CA GLY A 47 -11.31 7.03 3.72
C GLY A 47 -11.50 8.52 3.43
N GLN A 48 -11.31 9.40 4.43
CA GLN A 48 -11.50 10.85 4.26
C GLN A 48 -10.41 11.53 3.41
N ALA A 49 -9.31 10.83 3.12
CA ALA A 49 -8.25 11.25 2.23
C ALA A 49 -7.87 10.10 1.29
N ASP A 50 -7.21 10.43 0.18
CA ASP A 50 -6.69 9.45 -0.77
C ASP A 50 -5.15 9.55 -0.81
N VAL A 51 -4.49 8.39 -0.82
CA VAL A 51 -3.04 8.27 -0.95
C VAL A 51 -2.74 7.28 -2.06
N GLU A 52 -2.06 7.77 -3.09
CA GLU A 52 -1.61 7.00 -4.24
C GLU A 52 -0.07 6.93 -4.21
N ILE A 53 0.48 5.73 -4.37
CA ILE A 53 1.93 5.50 -4.38
C ILE A 53 2.30 4.56 -5.52
N ASP A 54 3.01 5.10 -6.51
CA ASP A 54 3.59 4.32 -7.61
C ASP A 54 5.09 4.18 -7.47
N THR A 55 5.59 2.98 -7.74
CA THR A 55 7.01 2.79 -7.97
C THR A 55 7.31 1.77 -9.06
N VAL A 56 8.34 2.06 -9.85
CA VAL A 56 8.90 1.09 -10.78
C VAL A 56 9.64 -0.03 -10.03
N SER A 57 10.38 0.30 -8.97
CA SER A 57 11.17 -0.67 -8.22
C SER A 57 11.48 -0.20 -6.79
N GLY A 58 11.86 -1.12 -5.90
CA GLY A 58 12.25 -0.81 -4.52
C GLY A 58 11.30 -1.36 -3.47
N ARG A 59 11.27 -0.73 -2.29
CA ARG A 59 10.45 -1.18 -1.17
C ARG A 59 9.58 -0.04 -0.65
N ILE A 60 8.29 -0.30 -0.54
CA ILE A 60 7.32 0.56 0.12
C ILE A 60 6.99 -0.09 1.47
N GLU A 61 7.22 0.63 2.56
CA GLU A 61 6.82 0.22 3.91
C GLU A 61 5.90 1.27 4.50
N ILE A 62 4.66 0.89 4.81
CA ILE A 62 3.68 1.79 5.43
C ILE A 62 3.54 1.38 6.89
N LYS A 63 3.85 2.32 7.78
CA LYS A 63 3.98 2.06 9.22
C LYS A 63 3.15 3.01 10.05
N LYS A 64 2.59 2.48 11.14
CA LYS A 64 2.00 3.28 12.21
C LYS A 64 3.08 4.02 12.98
N ASN A 65 2.75 5.19 13.48
CA ASN A 65 3.50 5.84 14.55
C ASN A 65 3.15 5.24 15.94
#